data_AF-A0A5K1AU52-F1
#
_entry.id   AF-A0A5K1AU52-F1
#
_cell.length_a   1.000
_cell.length_b   1.000
_cell.length_c   1.000
_cell.angle_alpha   90.00
_cell.angle_beta   90.00
_cell.angle_gamma   90.00
#
_symmetry.space_group_name_H-M   'P 1'
#
loop_
_entity.id
_entity.type
_entity.pdbx_description
1 polymer ?
#
loop_
_entity_poly.entity_id
_entity_poly.type
_entity_poly.pdbx_seq_one_letter_code
_entity_poly.pdbx_strand_id
1 'polypeptide(L)'
;LFFQLGSGEAAQAFFPPGFIRWKMQNGCVRDCDSLDSGELESILQALPAPLRRRDFQTLAEIAKTREGRSELSTVNPLPSLLTLVRFLLSHPGSDIIVPSLRLIRNLCAGDAQCQYSFVANGGADAVAVAVGCSESAEVVRFGFEVSANVASGGEMHRSVLWRALFPGGFKRGLCSFDDPRIADPACRILHVCVSEKNGRLVELCGLEGVPIMACLIRKSSKS
;
A
#
# COMPACT_ATOMS: atom_id res chain seq x y z
N LEU A 1 31.68 14.93 28.43
CA LEU A 1 32.37 14.16 27.38
C LEU A 1 31.31 13.43 26.58
N PHE A 2 31.18 13.77 25.30
CA PHE A 2 30.30 13.11 24.33
C PHE A 2 30.71 11.64 24.13
N PHE A 3 29.74 10.75 24.03
CA PHE A 3 29.89 9.52 23.25
C PHE A 3 28.74 9.46 22.24
N GLN A 4 29.03 9.95 21.03
CA GLN A 4 28.41 9.50 19.79
C GLN A 4 28.90 8.09 19.51
N LEU A 5 28.00 7.15 19.27
CA LEU A 5 28.14 5.90 18.50
C LEU A 5 26.71 5.28 18.50
N GLY A 6 26.04 4.94 17.40
CA GLY A 6 26.35 4.99 15.99
C GLY A 6 25.03 4.76 15.25
N SER A 7 24.79 5.58 14.25
CA SER A 7 23.71 5.48 13.29
C SER A 7 23.83 4.21 12.44
N GLY A 8 22.71 3.50 12.24
CA GLY A 8 22.37 3.02 10.89
C GLY A 8 22.80 1.63 10.42
N GLU A 9 23.34 0.74 11.26
CA GLU A 9 23.81 -0.59 10.77
C GLU A 9 22.92 -1.79 11.13
N ALA A 10 21.96 -1.68 12.06
CA ALA A 10 21.14 -2.84 12.45
C ALA A 10 19.93 -3.13 11.55
N ALA A 11 19.62 -2.27 10.57
CA ALA A 11 18.43 -2.41 9.71
C ALA A 11 18.71 -3.04 8.33
N GLN A 12 19.95 -3.45 8.05
CA GLN A 12 20.36 -3.93 6.71
C GLN A 12 20.18 -5.43 6.48
N ALA A 13 19.79 -6.21 7.50
CA ALA A 13 19.83 -7.68 7.39
C ALA A 13 18.56 -8.36 6.85
N PHE A 14 17.52 -7.62 6.41
CA PHE A 14 16.20 -8.23 6.11
C PHE A 14 15.69 -8.07 4.68
N PHE A 15 16.51 -7.60 3.74
CA PHE A 15 16.08 -7.45 2.34
C PHE A 15 16.99 -8.21 1.39
N PRO A 16 16.42 -9.03 0.47
CA PRO A 16 17.21 -9.66 -0.57
C PRO A 16 17.84 -8.60 -1.50
N PRO A 17 18.99 -8.91 -2.12
CA PRO A 17 19.60 -8.03 -3.12
C PRO A 17 18.61 -7.75 -4.26
N GLY A 18 18.31 -6.47 -4.53
CA GLY A 18 17.34 -6.05 -5.55
C GLY A 18 16.19 -5.17 -5.04
N PHE A 19 16.14 -4.87 -3.74
CA PHE A 19 15.15 -3.93 -3.19
C PHE A 19 15.38 -2.50 -3.74
N ILE A 20 14.57 -2.09 -4.72
CA ILE A 20 14.62 -0.73 -5.27
C ILE A 20 14.05 0.22 -4.22
N ARG A 21 14.95 0.95 -3.55
CA ARG A 21 14.60 2.04 -2.65
C ARG A 21 14.06 3.20 -3.49
N TRP A 22 12.75 3.42 -3.52
CA TRP A 22 12.21 4.67 -4.01
C TRP A 22 12.75 5.80 -3.14
N LYS A 23 13.60 6.67 -3.71
CA LYS A 23 13.96 7.92 -3.05
C LYS A 23 12.70 8.78 -3.00
N MET A 24 11.99 8.76 -1.89
CA MET A 24 11.01 9.80 -1.56
C MET A 24 11.78 11.12 -1.42
N GLN A 25 11.81 11.94 -2.46
CA GLN A 25 12.17 13.35 -2.36
C GLN A 25 10.87 14.16 -2.37
N ASN A 26 10.60 14.86 -1.27
CA ASN A 26 9.57 15.89 -1.12
C ASN A 26 8.09 15.48 -1.28
N GLY A 27 7.75 14.22 -1.02
CA GLY A 27 6.38 13.84 -0.62
C GLY A 27 5.26 14.05 -1.65
N CYS A 28 5.57 14.32 -2.91
CA CYS A 28 4.59 14.32 -3.99
C CYS A 28 5.30 14.09 -5.33
N VAL A 29 4.76 13.21 -6.17
CA VAL A 29 5.13 13.17 -7.59
C VAL A 29 4.63 14.48 -8.20
N ARG A 30 5.54 15.39 -8.51
CA ARG A 30 5.23 16.62 -9.23
C ARG A 30 5.41 16.40 -10.72
N ASP A 31 4.39 16.88 -11.43
CA ASP A 31 4.36 17.25 -12.84
C ASP A 31 4.75 16.16 -13.83
N CYS A 32 3.74 15.50 -14.41
CA CYS A 32 3.86 14.84 -15.70
C CYS A 32 2.62 15.18 -16.54
N ASP A 33 2.89 15.59 -17.77
CA ASP A 33 1.97 15.87 -18.85
C ASP A 33 0.98 14.72 -19.11
N SER A 34 0.03 14.93 -20.02
CA SER A 34 -0.94 13.95 -20.52
C SER A 34 -0.42 12.50 -20.47
N LEU A 35 -1.19 11.58 -19.87
CA LEU A 35 -0.99 10.13 -19.91
C LEU A 35 -0.34 9.71 -21.24
N ASP A 36 0.91 9.24 -21.22
CA ASP A 36 1.52 8.65 -22.41
C ASP A 36 0.78 7.34 -22.70
N SER A 37 -0.20 7.44 -23.61
CA SER A 37 -1.02 6.31 -24.02
C SER A 37 -0.17 5.17 -24.59
N GLY A 38 1.01 5.45 -25.16
CA GLY A 38 1.90 4.42 -25.67
C GLY A 38 2.58 3.62 -24.56
N GLU A 39 3.01 4.29 -23.48
CA GLU A 39 3.59 3.63 -22.32
C GLU A 39 2.56 2.79 -21.56
N LEU A 40 1.34 3.33 -21.36
CA LEU A 40 0.25 2.59 -20.72
C LEU A 40 -0.08 1.31 -21.49
N GLU A 41 -0.24 1.39 -22.81
CA GLU A 41 -0.51 0.23 -23.66
C GLU A 41 0.62 -0.78 -23.58
N SER A 42 1.88 -0.35 -23.57
CA SER A 42 3.04 -1.23 -23.41
C SER A 42 2.99 -2.01 -22.08
N ILE A 43 2.67 -1.33 -20.97
CA ILE A 43 2.50 -1.95 -19.65
C ILE A 43 1.33 -2.95 -19.67
N LEU A 44 0.19 -2.56 -20.25
CA LEU A 44 -0.98 -3.44 -20.36
C LEU A 44 -0.67 -4.68 -21.21
N GLN A 45 0.10 -4.54 -22.29
CA GLN A 45 0.53 -5.67 -23.12
C GLN A 45 1.54 -6.59 -22.43
N ALA A 46 2.31 -6.07 -21.48
CA ALA A 46 3.24 -6.86 -20.66
C ALA A 46 2.54 -7.65 -19.54
N LEU A 47 1.24 -7.43 -19.28
CA LEU A 47 0.51 -8.19 -18.27
C LEU A 47 0.40 -9.68 -18.64
N PRO A 48 0.38 -10.58 -17.64
CA PRO A 48 0.09 -12.00 -17.87
C PRO A 48 -1.21 -12.19 -18.64
N ALA A 49 -1.27 -13.21 -19.50
CA ALA A 49 -2.43 -13.45 -20.37
C ALA A 49 -3.79 -13.51 -19.63
N PRO A 50 -3.92 -14.11 -18.42
CA PRO A 50 -5.19 -14.07 -17.68
C PRO A 50 -5.66 -12.65 -17.31
N LEU A 51 -4.72 -11.72 -17.12
CA LEU A 51 -5.00 -10.33 -16.76
C LEU A 51 -5.30 -9.46 -17.99
N ARG A 52 -4.73 -9.77 -19.16
CA ARG A 52 -4.99 -9.03 -20.40
C ARG A 52 -6.36 -9.30 -21.01
N ARG A 53 -6.93 -10.47 -20.74
CA ARG A 53 -8.16 -10.94 -21.40
C ARG A 53 -9.44 -10.30 -20.86
N ARG A 54 -9.37 -9.63 -19.72
CA ARG A 54 -10.53 -9.12 -18.99
C ARG A 54 -10.19 -7.75 -18.45
N ASP A 55 -11.20 -6.90 -18.32
CA ASP A 55 -11.02 -5.62 -17.64
C ASP A 55 -10.74 -5.85 -16.13
N PHE A 56 -10.12 -4.84 -15.50
CA PHE A 56 -9.71 -4.92 -14.10
C PHE A 56 -10.88 -5.05 -13.12
N GLN A 57 -12.07 -4.55 -13.46
CA GLN A 57 -13.24 -4.67 -12.61
C GLN A 57 -13.73 -6.11 -12.59
N THR A 58 -13.81 -6.78 -13.75
CA THR A 58 -14.12 -8.21 -13.88
C THR A 58 -13.10 -9.07 -13.16
N LEU A 59 -11.79 -8.78 -13.30
CA LEU A 59 -10.74 -9.50 -12.59
C LEU A 59 -10.88 -9.36 -11.07
N ALA A 60 -11.19 -8.14 -10.58
CA ALA A 60 -11.42 -7.91 -9.16
C ALA A 60 -12.62 -8.72 -8.65
N GLU A 61 -13.69 -8.85 -9.42
CA GLU A 61 -14.84 -9.70 -9.08
C GLU A 61 -14.46 -11.19 -9.01
N ILE A 62 -13.71 -11.71 -9.99
CA ILE A 62 -13.19 -13.08 -9.98
C ILE A 62 -12.36 -13.34 -8.72
N ALA A 63 -11.48 -12.41 -8.36
CA ALA A 63 -10.61 -12.52 -7.18
C ALA A 63 -11.36 -12.45 -5.83
N LYS A 64 -12.69 -12.26 -5.79
CA LYS A 64 -13.44 -12.35 -4.53
C LYS A 64 -13.57 -13.77 -4.02
N THR A 65 -13.60 -14.77 -4.92
CA THR A 65 -13.70 -16.19 -4.54
C THR A 65 -12.33 -16.80 -4.33
N ARG A 66 -12.24 -17.88 -3.54
CA ARG A 66 -10.98 -18.57 -3.32
C ARG A 66 -10.45 -19.20 -4.61
N GLU A 67 -11.35 -19.75 -5.40
CA GLU A 67 -11.08 -20.42 -6.68
C GLU A 67 -10.54 -19.40 -7.69
N GLY A 68 -11.21 -18.25 -7.84
CA GLY A 68 -10.77 -17.19 -8.75
C GLY A 68 -9.44 -16.56 -8.33
N ARG A 69 -9.20 -16.38 -7.02
CA ARG A 69 -7.85 -15.98 -6.54
C ARG A 69 -6.79 -16.99 -6.90
N SER A 70 -7.06 -18.27 -6.64
CA SER A 70 -6.10 -19.35 -6.93
C SER A 70 -5.80 -19.43 -8.42
N GLU A 71 -6.79 -19.26 -9.30
CA GLU A 71 -6.60 -19.20 -10.75
C GLU A 71 -5.66 -18.05 -11.12
N LEU A 72 -5.94 -16.84 -10.63
CA LEU A 72 -5.18 -15.64 -10.98
C LEU A 72 -3.78 -15.60 -10.35
N SER A 73 -3.58 -16.20 -9.17
CA SER A 73 -2.28 -16.18 -8.48
C SER A 73 -1.25 -17.13 -9.13
N THR A 74 -1.69 -18.10 -9.93
CA THR A 74 -0.79 -19.04 -10.65
C THR A 74 0.25 -18.36 -11.53
N VAL A 75 -0.05 -17.16 -12.05
CA VAL A 75 0.84 -16.39 -12.92
C VAL A 75 1.66 -15.33 -12.18
N ASN A 76 1.67 -15.35 -10.84
CA ASN A 76 2.29 -14.33 -9.99
C ASN A 76 2.02 -12.89 -10.49
N PRO A 77 0.76 -12.41 -10.43
CA PRO A 77 0.36 -11.17 -11.09
C PRO A 77 0.88 -9.89 -10.41
N LEU A 78 1.31 -9.97 -9.15
CA LEU A 78 1.65 -8.81 -8.32
C LEU A 78 2.75 -7.91 -8.90
N PRO A 79 3.88 -8.41 -9.45
CA PRO A 79 4.91 -7.56 -10.04
C PRO A 79 4.36 -6.66 -11.15
N SER A 80 3.62 -7.25 -12.11
CA SER A 80 3.06 -6.50 -13.25
C SER A 80 1.95 -5.54 -12.81
N LEU A 81 1.09 -5.96 -11.87
CA LEU A 81 0.05 -5.10 -11.29
C LEU A 81 0.65 -3.92 -10.52
N LEU A 82 1.75 -4.11 -9.80
CA LEU A 82 2.44 -3.04 -9.07
C LEU A 82 3.15 -2.07 -10.03
N THR A 83 3.70 -2.56 -11.15
CA THR A 83 4.22 -1.69 -12.21
C THR A 83 3.11 -0.81 -12.78
N LEU A 84 1.95 -1.39 -13.10
CA LEU A 84 0.79 -0.63 -13.57
C LEU A 84 0.33 0.40 -12.53
N VAL A 85 0.13 -0.01 -11.27
CA VAL A 85 -0.30 0.91 -10.20
C VAL A 85 0.66 2.09 -10.06
N ARG A 86 1.98 1.86 -10.11
CA ARG A 86 2.96 2.96 -10.04
C ARG A 86 2.81 3.92 -11.21
N PHE A 87 2.70 3.40 -12.42
CA PHE A 87 2.48 4.23 -13.60
C PHE A 87 1.21 5.08 -13.46
N LEU A 88 0.11 4.46 -13.03
CA LEU A 88 -1.19 5.14 -12.85
C LEU A 88 -1.17 6.17 -11.71
N LEU A 89 -0.39 5.95 -10.64
CA LEU A 89 -0.26 6.93 -9.56
C LEU A 89 0.52 8.18 -9.97
N SER A 90 1.43 8.06 -10.94
CA SER A 90 2.11 9.21 -11.56
C SER A 90 1.23 9.95 -12.57
N HIS A 91 0.11 9.37 -12.98
CA HIS A 91 -0.79 9.90 -13.99
C HIS A 91 -2.25 9.92 -13.49
N PRO A 92 -2.60 10.86 -12.60
CA PRO A 92 -3.91 10.92 -11.97
C PRO A 92 -5.02 11.13 -13.00
N GLY A 93 -6.16 10.48 -12.81
CA GLY A 93 -7.35 10.59 -13.67
C GLY A 93 -7.72 9.31 -14.42
N SER A 94 -6.87 8.28 -14.37
CA SER A 94 -7.21 6.96 -14.92
C SER A 94 -8.31 6.26 -14.11
N ASP A 95 -9.28 5.68 -14.80
CA ASP A 95 -10.38 4.89 -14.25
C ASP A 95 -9.96 3.49 -13.79
N ILE A 96 -8.83 2.97 -14.27
CA ILE A 96 -8.35 1.62 -13.94
C ILE A 96 -7.53 1.52 -12.64
N ILE A 97 -7.15 2.64 -12.00
CA ILE A 97 -6.36 2.61 -10.75
C ILE A 97 -7.12 1.95 -9.60
N VAL A 98 -8.39 2.32 -9.38
CA VAL A 98 -9.22 1.77 -8.31
C VAL A 98 -9.50 0.28 -8.53
N PRO A 99 -9.94 -0.16 -9.74
CA PRO A 99 -10.02 -1.59 -10.08
C PRO A 99 -8.72 -2.36 -9.87
N SER A 100 -7.57 -1.78 -10.24
CA SER A 100 -6.25 -2.41 -10.05
C SER A 100 -5.91 -2.61 -8.57
N LEU A 101 -6.15 -1.60 -7.72
CA LEU A 101 -5.95 -1.71 -6.27
C LEU A 101 -6.94 -2.71 -5.64
N ARG A 102 -8.20 -2.74 -6.10
CA ARG A 102 -9.21 -3.74 -5.68
C ARG A 102 -8.76 -5.17 -6.01
N LEU A 103 -8.21 -5.37 -7.21
CA LEU A 103 -7.68 -6.67 -7.62
C LEU A 103 -6.51 -7.09 -6.73
N ILE A 104 -5.53 -6.21 -6.49
CA ILE A 104 -4.40 -6.49 -5.59
C ILE A 104 -4.88 -6.82 -4.18
N ARG A 105 -5.83 -6.03 -3.64
CA ARG A 105 -6.42 -6.26 -2.32
C ARG A 105 -6.99 -7.67 -2.22
N ASN A 106 -7.76 -8.07 -3.23
CA ASN A 106 -8.40 -9.37 -3.29
C ASN A 106 -7.35 -10.48 -3.39
N LEU A 107 -6.37 -10.37 -4.28
CA LEU A 107 -5.29 -11.35 -4.41
C LEU A 107 -4.50 -11.53 -3.11
N CYS A 108 -4.29 -10.48 -2.31
CA CYS A 108 -3.60 -10.56 -1.03
C CYS A 108 -4.49 -11.06 0.14
N ALA A 109 -5.78 -11.33 -0.08
CA ALA A 109 -6.71 -11.75 0.96
C ALA A 109 -6.49 -13.22 1.35
N GLY A 110 -5.71 -13.44 2.41
CA GLY A 110 -5.43 -14.77 2.96
C GLY A 110 -4.51 -15.65 2.11
N ASP A 111 -3.88 -15.08 1.08
CA ASP A 111 -2.91 -15.77 0.21
C ASP A 111 -1.49 -15.33 0.56
N ALA A 112 -0.75 -16.20 1.24
CA ALA A 112 0.60 -15.90 1.73
C ALA A 112 1.59 -15.62 0.59
N GLN A 113 1.43 -16.27 -0.57
CA GLN A 113 2.32 -16.09 -1.71
C GLN A 113 2.12 -14.71 -2.34
N CYS A 114 0.86 -14.29 -2.51
CA CYS A 114 0.53 -12.95 -2.98
C CYS A 114 1.00 -11.87 -2.00
N GLN A 115 0.82 -12.06 -0.70
CA GLN A 115 1.29 -11.13 0.34
C GLN A 115 2.81 -10.96 0.32
N TYR A 116 3.55 -12.07 0.22
CA TYR A 116 5.01 -12.04 0.10
C TYR A 116 5.44 -11.37 -1.20
N SER A 117 4.84 -11.75 -2.34
CA SER A 117 5.15 -11.17 -3.66
C SER A 117 4.89 -9.67 -3.67
N PHE A 118 3.81 -9.20 -3.05
CA PHE A 118 3.53 -7.78 -2.89
C PHE A 118 4.67 -7.04 -2.17
N VAL A 119 5.14 -7.56 -1.02
CA VAL A 119 6.23 -6.93 -0.26
C VAL A 119 7.56 -6.99 -1.02
N ALA A 120 7.89 -8.16 -1.58
CA ALA A 120 9.13 -8.37 -2.31
C ALA A 120 9.27 -7.45 -3.54
N ASN A 121 8.15 -7.07 -4.15
CA ASN A 121 8.10 -6.20 -5.33
C ASN A 121 7.82 -4.73 -4.98
N GLY A 122 8.09 -4.28 -3.75
CA GLY A 122 7.98 -2.88 -3.35
C GLY A 122 6.55 -2.35 -3.26
N GLY A 123 5.58 -3.22 -2.99
CA GLY A 123 4.17 -2.83 -2.92
C GLY A 123 3.88 -1.85 -1.78
N ALA A 124 4.63 -1.91 -0.68
CA ALA A 124 4.50 -0.98 0.44
C ALA A 124 4.77 0.47 0.04
N ASP A 125 5.77 0.71 -0.82
CA ASP A 125 6.07 2.05 -1.32
C ASP A 125 4.95 2.53 -2.25
N ALA A 126 4.41 1.64 -3.10
CA ALA A 126 3.30 1.99 -4.00
C ALA A 126 2.03 2.40 -3.22
N VAL A 127 1.67 1.68 -2.14
CA VAL A 127 0.54 2.08 -1.29
C VAL A 127 0.84 3.31 -0.46
N ALA A 128 2.09 3.54 -0.05
CA ALA A 128 2.47 4.79 0.61
C ALA A 128 2.30 6.00 -0.33
N VAL A 129 2.62 5.87 -1.61
CA VAL A 129 2.34 6.91 -2.62
C VAL A 129 0.83 7.05 -2.83
N ALA A 130 0.08 5.95 -2.98
CA ALA A 130 -1.37 5.99 -3.16
C ALA A 130 -2.08 6.73 -2.01
N VAL A 131 -1.73 6.40 -0.76
CA VAL A 131 -2.28 7.03 0.45
C VAL A 131 -1.75 8.45 0.61
N GLY A 132 -0.45 8.63 0.37
CA GLY A 132 0.33 9.83 0.66
C GLY A 132 0.25 10.95 -0.37
N CYS A 133 -0.22 10.68 -1.59
CA CYS A 133 -0.22 11.65 -2.69
C CYS A 133 -1.56 11.75 -3.44
N SER A 134 -2.46 10.76 -3.34
CA SER A 134 -3.71 10.80 -4.11
C SER A 134 -4.76 11.73 -3.50
N GLU A 135 -5.41 12.54 -4.33
CA GLU A 135 -6.59 13.33 -3.92
C GLU A 135 -7.89 12.50 -3.95
N SER A 136 -7.84 11.27 -4.46
CA SER A 136 -9.00 10.38 -4.51
C SER A 136 -9.15 9.60 -3.19
N ALA A 137 -10.24 9.86 -2.47
CA ALA A 137 -10.61 9.12 -1.27
C ALA A 137 -10.70 7.60 -1.52
N GLU A 138 -11.13 7.19 -2.72
CA GLU A 138 -11.19 5.78 -3.07
C GLU A 138 -9.81 5.14 -3.24
N VAL A 139 -8.87 5.84 -3.88
CA VAL A 139 -7.48 5.37 -4.02
C VAL A 139 -6.83 5.24 -2.65
N VAL A 140 -7.00 6.23 -1.78
CA VAL A 140 -6.51 6.20 -0.39
C VAL A 140 -7.12 5.03 0.38
N ARG A 141 -8.44 4.86 0.30
CA ARG A 141 -9.15 3.75 0.94
C ARG A 141 -8.61 2.39 0.49
N PHE A 142 -8.51 2.16 -0.81
CA PHE A 142 -8.00 0.89 -1.32
C PHE A 142 -6.52 0.68 -1.04
N GLY A 143 -5.72 1.75 -0.98
CA GLY A 143 -4.33 1.68 -0.50
C GLY A 143 -4.23 1.12 0.91
N PHE A 144 -5.10 1.57 1.83
CA PHE A 144 -5.18 0.97 3.16
C PHE A 144 -5.78 -0.43 3.16
N GLU A 145 -6.84 -0.71 2.39
CA GLU A 145 -7.42 -2.06 2.35
C GLU A 145 -6.41 -3.12 1.85
N VAL A 146 -5.62 -2.80 0.82
CA VAL A 146 -4.50 -3.63 0.37
C VAL A 146 -3.52 -3.86 1.52
N SER A 147 -3.09 -2.77 2.16
CA SER A 147 -2.14 -2.81 3.27
C SER A 147 -2.64 -3.67 4.43
N ALA A 148 -3.93 -3.59 4.77
CA ALA A 148 -4.53 -4.35 5.85
C ALA A 148 -4.53 -5.87 5.57
N ASN A 149 -4.79 -6.28 4.32
CA ASN A 149 -4.72 -7.67 3.91
C ASN A 149 -3.27 -8.18 3.94
N VAL A 150 -2.31 -7.37 3.50
CA VAL A 150 -0.88 -7.74 3.51
C VAL A 150 -0.31 -7.80 4.94
N ALA A 151 -0.70 -6.90 5.84
CA ALA A 151 -0.27 -6.90 7.24
C ALA A 151 -0.65 -8.17 8.01
N SER A 152 -1.66 -8.90 7.51
CA SER A 152 -2.06 -10.20 8.08
C SER A 152 -1.03 -11.31 7.83
N GLY A 153 -0.10 -11.12 6.89
CA GLY A 153 0.97 -12.08 6.55
C GLY A 153 2.09 -12.20 7.60
N GLY A 154 1.99 -11.51 8.73
CA GLY A 154 2.94 -11.61 9.84
C GLY A 154 3.92 -10.44 9.98
N GLU A 155 4.86 -10.55 10.92
CA GLU A 155 5.65 -9.42 11.41
C GLU A 155 6.53 -8.76 10.34
N MET A 156 7.10 -9.54 9.41
CA MET A 156 7.87 -8.99 8.29
C MET A 156 7.03 -8.03 7.44
N HIS A 157 5.80 -8.44 7.07
CA HIS A 157 4.86 -7.62 6.32
C HIS A 157 4.45 -6.37 7.11
N ARG A 158 4.11 -6.53 8.39
CA ARG A 158 3.75 -5.43 9.30
C ARG A 158 4.86 -4.39 9.43
N SER A 159 6.11 -4.83 9.55
CA SER A 159 7.28 -3.96 9.66
C SER A 159 7.52 -3.13 8.41
N VAL A 160 7.38 -3.75 7.23
CA VAL A 160 7.54 -3.05 5.95
C VAL A 160 6.42 -2.01 5.76
N LEU A 161 5.17 -2.39 6.00
CA LEU A 161 4.03 -1.48 5.87
C LEU A 161 4.07 -0.34 6.89
N TRP A 162 4.45 -0.64 8.14
CA TRP A 162 4.58 0.38 9.18
C TRP A 162 5.58 1.47 8.78
N ARG A 163 6.77 1.09 8.34
CA ARG A 163 7.79 2.04 7.88
C ARG A 163 7.36 2.86 6.66
N ALA A 164 6.52 2.29 5.81
CA ALA A 164 6.05 2.98 4.61
C ALA A 164 4.90 3.96 4.91
N LEU A 165 4.01 3.63 5.86
CA LEU A 165 2.79 4.40 6.14
C LEU A 165 2.90 5.33 7.34
N PHE A 166 3.72 5.01 8.35
CA PHE A 166 3.83 5.81 9.57
C PHE A 166 4.91 6.91 9.44
N PRO A 167 4.65 8.13 9.93
CA PRO A 167 3.36 8.66 10.33
C PRO A 167 2.56 9.22 9.14
N GLY A 168 3.24 9.54 8.03
CA GLY A 168 2.73 10.39 6.96
C GLY A 168 1.47 9.86 6.26
N GLY A 169 1.49 8.59 5.86
CA GLY A 169 0.35 7.96 5.20
C GLY A 169 -0.88 7.90 6.11
N PHE A 170 -0.71 7.48 7.37
CA PHE A 170 -1.81 7.47 8.34
C PHE A 170 -2.36 8.88 8.61
N LYS A 171 -1.48 9.86 8.84
CA LYS A 171 -1.90 11.23 9.11
C LYS A 171 -2.66 11.81 7.92
N ARG A 172 -2.16 11.63 6.70
CA ARG A 172 -2.85 12.12 5.48
C ARG A 172 -4.19 11.44 5.29
N GLY A 173 -4.22 10.11 5.31
CA GLY A 173 -5.44 9.36 5.07
C GLY A 173 -6.54 9.65 6.09
N LEU A 174 -6.18 9.74 7.38
CA LEU A 174 -7.15 9.92 8.46
C LEU A 174 -7.54 11.38 8.73
N CYS A 175 -6.63 12.33 8.51
CA CYS A 175 -6.90 13.73 8.82
C CYS A 175 -7.35 14.55 7.61
N SER A 176 -6.99 14.16 6.38
CA SER A 176 -7.34 14.94 5.18
C SER A 176 -8.66 14.53 4.54
N PHE A 177 -9.18 13.34 4.84
CA PHE A 177 -10.43 12.84 4.25
C PHE A 177 -11.52 12.65 5.29
N ASP A 178 -12.75 13.08 4.99
CA ASP A 178 -13.93 12.83 5.85
C ASP A 178 -14.72 11.57 5.46
N ASP A 179 -14.07 10.59 4.81
CA ASP A 179 -14.69 9.31 4.49
C ASP A 179 -14.49 8.31 5.64
N PRO A 180 -15.57 7.86 6.34
CA PRO A 180 -15.45 6.91 7.44
C PRO A 180 -14.88 5.55 6.98
N ARG A 181 -15.05 5.18 5.71
CA ARG A 181 -14.58 3.91 5.16
C ARG A 181 -13.05 3.83 5.05
N ILE A 182 -12.34 4.95 5.21
CA ILE A 182 -10.88 5.01 5.30
C ILE A 182 -10.41 4.64 6.72
N ALA A 183 -11.18 4.99 7.75
CA ALA A 183 -10.78 4.77 9.13
C ALA A 183 -10.68 3.29 9.48
N ASP A 184 -11.66 2.47 9.06
CA ASP A 184 -11.69 1.03 9.34
C ASP A 184 -10.42 0.27 8.91
N PRO A 185 -9.98 0.33 7.62
CA PRO A 185 -8.76 -0.36 7.22
C PRO A 185 -7.51 0.24 7.87
N ALA A 186 -7.45 1.56 8.09
CA ALA A 186 -6.33 2.18 8.80
C ALA A 186 -6.22 1.68 10.25
N CYS A 187 -7.33 1.64 10.99
CA CYS A 187 -7.42 1.09 12.34
C CYS A 187 -7.01 -0.39 12.37
N ARG A 188 -7.44 -1.18 11.37
CA ARG A 188 -7.03 -2.59 11.28
C ARG A 188 -5.51 -2.72 11.17
N ILE A 189 -4.86 -1.90 10.34
CA ILE A 189 -3.39 -1.90 10.21
C ILE A 189 -2.74 -1.50 11.53
N LEU A 190 -3.18 -0.39 12.14
CA LEU A 190 -2.65 0.06 13.43
C LEU A 190 -2.76 -1.04 14.48
N HIS A 191 -3.93 -1.68 14.59
CA HIS A 191 -4.18 -2.75 15.54
C HIS A 191 -3.27 -3.96 15.33
N VAL A 192 -3.12 -4.46 14.10
CA VAL A 192 -2.27 -5.65 13.86
C VAL A 192 -0.78 -5.32 13.91
N CYS A 193 -0.37 -4.11 13.54
CA CYS A 193 1.03 -3.73 13.54
C CYS A 193 1.55 -3.43 14.94
N VAL A 194 0.72 -2.88 15.83
CA VAL A 194 1.11 -2.54 17.19
C VAL A 194 1.16 -3.79 18.07
N SER A 195 2.30 -4.03 18.70
CA SER A 195 2.43 -5.02 19.77
C SER A 195 3.40 -4.49 20.83
N GLU A 196 3.31 -5.00 22.05
CA GLU A 196 4.20 -4.58 23.15
C GLU A 196 5.70 -4.80 22.84
N LYS A 197 6.00 -5.70 21.90
CA LYS A 197 7.37 -6.16 21.61
C LYS A 197 8.09 -5.38 20.51
N ASN A 198 7.40 -4.50 19.77
CA ASN A 198 7.96 -3.91 18.55
C ASN A 198 8.11 -2.37 18.60
N GLY A 199 7.89 -1.73 19.75
CA GLY A 199 8.08 -0.29 19.93
C GLY A 199 7.08 0.62 19.20
N ARG A 200 6.26 0.09 18.29
CA ARG A 200 5.30 0.86 17.48
C ARG A 200 4.19 1.50 18.31
N LEU A 201 3.86 0.92 19.46
CA LEU A 201 2.95 1.56 20.42
C LEU A 201 3.54 2.88 20.94
N VAL A 202 4.85 2.89 21.26
CA VAL A 202 5.55 4.09 21.72
C VAL A 202 5.59 5.14 20.62
N GLU A 203 5.84 4.72 19.37
CA GLU A 203 5.79 5.63 18.20
C GLU A 203 4.39 6.24 18.02
N LEU A 204 3.34 5.40 18.09
CA LEU A 204 1.94 5.84 17.94
C LEU A 204 1.48 6.76 19.09
N CYS A 205 1.98 6.55 20.30
CA CYS A 205 1.75 7.44 21.45
C CYS A 205 2.70 8.65 21.49
N GLY A 206 3.70 8.68 20.61
CA GLY A 206 4.68 9.76 20.50
C GLY A 206 4.17 10.97 19.71
N LEU A 207 5.03 11.99 19.59
CA LEU A 207 4.70 13.27 18.94
C LEU A 207 4.12 13.13 17.53
N GLU A 208 4.66 12.21 16.72
CA GLU A 208 4.20 11.97 15.36
C GLU A 208 2.88 11.18 15.28
N GLY A 209 2.58 10.38 16.31
CA GLY A 209 1.39 9.55 16.39
C GLY A 209 0.17 10.24 17.01
N VAL A 210 0.38 11.22 17.89
CA VAL A 210 -0.71 11.98 18.54
C VAL A 210 -1.71 12.58 17.53
N PRO A 211 -1.30 13.22 16.42
CA PRO A 211 -2.25 13.72 15.42
C PRO A 211 -3.12 12.63 14.79
N ILE A 212 -2.55 11.44 14.56
CA ILE A 212 -3.27 10.29 14.01
C ILE A 212 -4.36 9.85 14.99
N MET A 213 -3.99 9.69 16.26
CA MET A 213 -4.92 9.29 17.33
C MET A 213 -6.04 10.32 17.51
N ALA A 214 -5.72 11.62 17.50
CA ALA A 214 -6.70 12.69 17.60
C ALA A 214 -7.71 12.67 16.44
N CYS A 215 -7.24 12.41 15.21
CA CYS A 215 -8.12 12.27 14.05
C CYS A 215 -9.05 11.05 14.17
N LEU A 216 -8.56 9.92 14.67
CA LEU A 216 -9.38 8.73 14.91
C LEU A 216 -10.47 8.97 15.96
N ILE A 217 -10.11 9.53 17.12
CA ILE A 217 -11.05 9.83 18.19
C ILE A 217 -12.17 10.75 17.68
N ARG A 218 -11.80 11.81 16.96
CA ARG A 218 -12.76 12.75 16.37
C ARG A 218 -13.74 12.07 15.42
N LYS A 219 -13.29 11.10 14.63
CA LYS A 219 -14.13 10.33 13.71
C LYS A 219 -15.06 9.37 14.45
N SER A 220 -14.59 8.71 15.51
CA SER A 220 -15.44 7.84 16.34
C SER A 220 -16.51 8.59 17.12
N SER A 221 -16.31 9.88 17.40
CA SER A 221 -17.32 10.70 18.09
C SER A 221 -18.43 11.22 17.16
N LYS A 222 -18.32 11.01 15.84
CA LYS A 222 -19.31 11.44 14.84
C LYS A 222 -20.23 10.30 14.36
N SER A 223 -19.93 9.04 14.71
CA SER A 223 -20.73 7.86 14.38
C SER A 223 -21.79 7.60 15.44
#